data_AF-A0AAE3KTU6-F1
#
_entry.id   AF-A0AAE3KTU6-F1
#
_cell.length_a   1.000
_cell.length_b   1.000
_cell.length_c   1.000
_cell.angle_alpha   90.00
_cell.angle_beta   90.00
_cell.angle_gamma   90.00
#
_symmetry.space_group_name_H-M   'P 1'
#
loop_
_entity.id
_entity.type
_entity.pdbx_description
1 polymer ?
#
loop_
_entity_poly.entity_id
_entity_poly.type
_entity_poly.pdbx_seq_one_letter_code
_entity_poly.pdbx_strand_id
1 'polypeptide(L)' 'MNSLVQFVKDSWHEVTNEVHWPKMSELQASATLVLIASIIFALVVGSIDFLIDNALRLLYQSI' A
#
# COMPACT_ATOMS: atom_id res chain seq x y z
N MET A 1 23.89 -30.54 4.13
CA MET A 1 23.82 -29.16 3.61
C MET A 1 23.05 -29.05 2.27
N ASN A 2 22.40 -30.11 1.79
CA ASN A 2 21.59 -30.06 0.55
C ASN A 2 20.09 -29.96 0.82
N SER A 3 19.64 -30.30 2.03
CA SER A 3 18.22 -30.32 2.40
C SER A 3 17.55 -28.95 2.40
N LEU A 4 18.22 -27.91 2.91
CA LEU A 4 17.69 -26.53 2.90
C LEU A 4 17.58 -25.97 1.47
N VAL A 5 18.59 -26.26 0.62
CA VAL A 5 18.59 -25.80 -0.77
C VAL A 5 17.50 -26.51 -1.57
N GLN A 6 17.29 -27.81 -1.36
CA GLN A 6 16.17 -28.55 -1.95
C GLN A 6 14.82 -28.04 -1.45
N PHE A 7 14.68 -27.82 -0.14
CA PHE A 7 13.42 -27.34 0.45
C PHE A 7 12.97 -25.99 -0.13
N VAL A 8 13.90 -25.04 -0.32
CA VAL A 8 13.60 -23.75 -0.96
C VAL A 8 13.24 -23.94 -2.43
N LYS A 9 13.90 -24.87 -3.13
CA LYS A 9 13.62 -25.17 -4.55
C LYS A 9 12.23 -25.79 -4.74
N ASP A 10 11.88 -26.72 -3.87
CA ASP A 10 10.59 -27.41 -3.89
C ASP A 10 9.47 -26.46 -3.47
N SER A 11 9.71 -25.60 -2.45
CA SER A 11 8.78 -24.54 -2.04
C SER A 11 8.54 -23.51 -3.16
N TRP A 12 9.58 -23.15 -3.93
CA TRP A 12 9.43 -22.23 -5.07
C TRP A 12 8.60 -22.86 -6.21
N HIS A 13 8.80 -24.16 -6.44
CA HIS A 13 8.04 -24.92 -7.43
C HIS A 13 6.57 -25.04 -7.05
N GLU A 14 6.28 -25.29 -5.77
CA GLU A 14 4.92 -25.40 -5.22
C GLU A 14 4.18 -24.05 -5.24
N VAL A 15 4.84 -22.98 -4.80
CA VAL A 15 4.27 -21.63 -4.85
C VAL A 15 3.97 -21.18 -6.28
N THR A 16 4.72 -21.63 -7.28
CA THR A 16 4.49 -21.25 -8.68
C THR A 16 3.39 -22.07 -9.36
N ASN A 17 3.34 -23.38 -9.10
CA ASN A 17 2.50 -24.31 -9.86
C ASN A 17 1.19 -24.71 -9.16
N GLU A 18 1.19 -24.80 -7.83
CA GLU A 18 0.04 -25.27 -7.05
C GLU A 18 -0.77 -24.12 -6.43
N VAL A 19 -0.26 -22.89 -6.49
CA VAL A 19 -0.97 -21.70 -6.01
C VAL A 19 -1.63 -20.99 -7.19
N HIS A 20 -2.94 -20.79 -7.08
CA HIS A 20 -3.71 -20.02 -8.03
C HIS A 20 -3.38 -18.52 -7.90
N TRP A 21 -2.27 -18.10 -8.50
CA TRP A 21 -1.99 -16.68 -8.65
C TRP A 21 -3.05 -16.04 -9.54
N PRO A 22 -3.67 -14.93 -9.10
CA PRO A 22 -4.55 -14.16 -9.97
C PRO A 22 -3.77 -13.68 -11.18
N LYS A 23 -4.45 -13.51 -12.31
CA LYS A 23 -3.81 -12.98 -13.52
C LYS A 23 -3.19 -11.61 -13.21
N MET A 24 -2.05 -11.33 -13.84
CA MET A 24 -1.34 -10.05 -13.66
C MET A 24 -2.22 -8.82 -13.93
N SER A 25 -3.23 -8.96 -14.80
CA SER A 25 -4.25 -7.93 -15.06
C SER A 25 -5.15 -7.64 -13.84
N GLU A 26 -5.53 -8.66 -13.08
CA GLU A 26 -6.37 -8.52 -11.89
C GLU A 26 -5.58 -7.95 -10.70
N LEU A 27 -4.31 -8.32 -10.59
CA LEU A 27 -3.37 -7.74 -9.63
C LEU A 27 -3.18 -6.24 -9.90
N GLN A 28 -2.97 -5.86 -11.16
CA GLN A 28 -2.85 -4.45 -11.55
C GLN A 28 -4.14 -3.67 -11.33
N ALA A 29 -5.30 -4.26 -11.61
CA ALA A 29 -6.59 -3.62 -11.33
C ALA A 29 -6.78 -3.35 -9.83
N SER A 30 -6.43 -4.32 -8.98
CA SER A 30 -6.50 -4.19 -7.52
C SER A 30 -5.50 -3.14 -6.99
N ALA A 31 -4.27 -3.14 -7.51
CA ALA A 31 -3.28 -2.14 -7.16
C ALA A 31 -3.69 -0.73 -7.59
N THR A 32 -4.31 -0.59 -8.77
CA THR A 32 -4.81 0.70 -9.28
C THR A 32 -5.95 1.23 -8.41
N LEU A 33 -6.85 0.36 -7.96
CA LEU A 33 -7.91 0.75 -7.03
C LEU A 33 -7.34 1.31 -5.72
N VAL A 34 -6.35 0.63 -5.14
CA VAL A 34 -5.69 1.07 -3.90
C VAL A 34 -4.91 2.38 -4.12
N LEU A 35 -4.26 2.55 -5.26
CA LEU A 35 -3.55 3.78 -5.62
C LEU A 35 -4.51 4.99 -5.69
N ILE A 36 -5.70 4.81 -6.27
CA ILE A 36 -6.69 5.89 -6.33
C ILE A 36 -7.23 6.19 -4.92
N ALA A 37 -7.50 5.17 -4.12
CA ALA A 37 -7.95 5.34 -2.75
C ALA A 37 -6.92 6.09 -1.89
N SER A 38 -5.63 5.78 -2.03
CA SER A 38 -4.57 6.45 -1.27
C SER A 38 -4.41 7.92 -1.63
N ILE A 39 -4.61 8.28 -2.90
CA ILE A 39 -4.63 9.68 -3.35
C ILE A 39 -5.78 10.45 -2.69
N ILE A 40 -6.97 9.86 -2.60
CA ILE A 40 -8.13 10.49 -1.93
C ILE A 40 -7.82 10.71 -0.45
N PHE A 41 -7.26 9.71 0.25
CA PHE A 41 -6.87 9.87 1.65
C PHE A 41 -5.80 10.95 1.83
N ALA A 42 -4.80 11.02 0.94
CA ALA A 42 -3.77 12.04 0.99
C ALA A 42 -4.35 13.45 0.86
N LEU A 43 -5.33 13.65 -0.03
CA LEU A 43 -6.02 14.94 -0.19
C LEU A 43 -6.83 15.32 1.06
N VAL A 44 -7.54 14.37 1.67
CA VAL A 44 -8.32 14.60 2.88
C VAL A 44 -7.43 14.98 4.06
N VAL A 45 -6.39 14.18 4.33
CA VAL A 45 -5.45 14.44 5.42
C VAL A 45 -4.74 15.77 5.19
N GLY A 46 -4.23 16.02 3.97
CA GLY A 46 -3.59 17.30 3.65
C GLY A 46 -4.52 18.52 3.79
N SER A 47 -5.81 18.37 3.51
CA SER A 47 -6.79 19.44 3.73
C SER A 47 -7.00 19.70 5.22
N ILE A 48 -7.12 18.65 6.03
CA ILE A 48 -7.29 18.77 7.48
C ILE A 48 -6.05 19.40 8.12
N ASP A 49 -4.85 18.97 7.73
CA ASP A 49 -3.59 19.52 8.21
C ASP A 49 -3.48 21.03 7.90
N PHE A 50 -3.86 21.45 6.69
CA PHE A 50 -3.87 22.86 6.29
C PHE A 50 -4.86 23.69 7.10
N LEU A 51 -6.07 23.18 7.33
CA LEU A 51 -7.10 23.86 8.11
C LEU A 51 -6.66 24.05 9.57
N ILE A 52 -6.08 23.01 10.17
CA ILE A 52 -5.62 23.05 11.56
C ILE A 52 -4.42 23.99 11.70
N ASP A 53 -3.42 23.90 10.82
CA ASP A 53 -2.25 24.79 10.85
C ASP A 53 -2.67 26.27 10.73
N ASN A 54 -3.58 26.57 9.80
CA ASN A 54 -4.08 27.93 9.63
C ASN A 54 -4.90 28.41 10.84
N ALA A 55 -5.78 27.56 11.40
CA ALA A 55 -6.56 27.90 12.58
C ALA A 55 -5.68 28.16 13.82
N LEU A 56 -4.66 27.31 14.03
CA LEU A 56 -3.71 27.46 15.13
C LEU A 56 -2.86 28.73 14.98
N ARG A 57 -2.40 29.05 13.76
CA ARG A 57 -1.68 30.29 13.49
C ARG A 57 -2.50 31.53 13.84
N LEU A 58 -3.77 31.55 13.48
CA LEU A 58 -4.67 32.68 13.80
C LEU A 58 -4.86 32.84 15.30
N LEU A 59 -5.08 31.73 16.02
CA LEU A 59 -5.21 31.76 17.49
C LEU A 59 -3.92 32.23 18.15
N TYR A 60 -2.78 31.70 17.73
CA TYR A 60 -1.48 32.05 18.31
C TYR A 60 -1.07 33.49 17.98
N GLN A 61 -1.49 34.04 16.84
CA GLN A 61 -1.28 35.45 16.49
C GLN A 61 -2.20 36.39 17.26
N SER A 62 -3.37 35.92 17.69
CA SER A 62 -4.36 36.71 18.44
C SER A 62 -4.10 36.81 19.94
N ILE A 63 -3.22 35.95 20.47
CA ILE A 63 -2.71 35.95 21.86
C ILE A 63 -1.38 36.68 21.89
#